data_AF-A0A7J2S3S0-F1
#
_entry.id   AF-A0A7J2S3S0-F1
#
_cell.length_a   1.000
_cell.length_b   1.000
_cell.length_c   1.000
_cell.angle_alpha   90.00
_cell.angle_beta   90.00
_cell.angle_gamma   90.00
#
_symmetry.space_group_name_H-M   'P 1'
#
loop_
_entity.id
_entity.type
_entity.pdbx_description
1 polymer ?
#
loop_
_entity_poly.entity_id
_entity_poly.type
_entity_poly.pdbx_seq_one_letter_code
_entity_poly.pdbx_strand_id
1 'polypeptide(L)'
;RIQRAFSVGAFGETKYRKFVPTRWSITAVDSIIGETLMENTKSFPLLNEFRVYFHNQYDNRWVILMMPTEWKYELIEAWYPKTTWNPYGRKIRMFNSYEFYKGRKTYAEIGGCYYAARLAVNEKLNMEKRQAGVVVMREAHPGYILPVGVWNVRESVREALRKDYTKFDTLDETLSYLSRMLDIPIERWIQNSAIIKDTIHQRRLEDFLKIC
;
A
#
# COMPACT_ATOMS: atom_id res chain seq x y z
N ARG A 1 12.27 -20.89 4.07
CA ARG A 1 12.04 -22.19 4.76
C ARG A 1 11.07 -22.13 5.96
N ILE A 2 10.44 -20.98 6.31
CA ILE A 2 9.44 -20.83 7.40
C ILE A 2 8.00 -21.14 6.95
N GLN A 3 7.67 -20.91 5.68
CA GLN A 3 6.31 -21.08 5.12
C GLN A 3 5.76 -22.50 5.28
N ARG A 4 6.62 -23.54 5.14
CA ARG A 4 6.21 -24.94 5.35
C ARG A 4 5.91 -25.26 6.82
N ALA A 5 6.58 -24.62 7.78
CA ALA A 5 6.38 -24.90 9.20
C ALA A 5 5.01 -24.39 9.71
N PHE A 6 4.55 -23.26 9.17
CA PHE A 6 3.20 -22.73 9.47
C PHE A 6 2.09 -23.51 8.78
N SER A 7 2.28 -23.95 7.53
CA SER A 7 1.29 -24.78 6.83
C SER A 7 1.11 -26.17 7.45
N VAL A 8 2.04 -26.63 8.29
CA VAL A 8 1.99 -27.94 8.96
C VAL A 8 1.53 -27.84 10.43
N GLY A 9 1.28 -26.64 10.96
CA GLY A 9 0.80 -26.49 12.35
C GLY A 9 1.81 -26.95 13.41
N ALA A 10 3.11 -26.77 13.15
CA ALA A 10 4.19 -27.29 13.99
C ALA A 10 4.43 -26.50 15.29
N PHE A 11 3.89 -25.28 15.41
CA PHE A 11 4.09 -24.40 16.57
C PHE A 11 2.75 -23.98 17.20
N GLY A 12 1.98 -24.95 17.68
CA GLY A 12 0.73 -24.69 18.40
C GLY A 12 0.32 -25.90 19.24
N GLU A 13 -0.13 -25.60 20.46
CA GLU A 13 -0.64 -26.54 21.46
C GLU A 13 -1.68 -27.48 20.83
N THR A 14 -1.55 -28.77 21.13
CA THR A 14 -2.10 -29.93 20.39
C THR A 14 -3.61 -29.87 20.09
N LYS A 15 -4.36 -29.00 20.79
CA LYS A 15 -5.82 -28.82 20.68
C LYS A 15 -6.30 -27.81 19.64
N TYR A 16 -5.44 -26.95 19.06
CA TYR A 16 -5.86 -25.86 18.15
C TYR A 16 -5.26 -25.91 16.74
N ARG A 17 -4.76 -27.07 16.30
CA ARG A 17 -4.26 -27.24 14.93
C ARG A 17 -5.40 -27.13 13.89
N LYS A 18 -5.61 -25.94 13.34
CA LYS A 18 -6.41 -25.74 12.12
C LYS A 18 -5.47 -25.78 10.91
N PHE A 19 -5.82 -26.60 9.92
CA PHE A 19 -5.14 -26.59 8.62
C PHE A 19 -5.41 -25.23 7.95
N VAL A 20 -4.39 -24.39 7.89
CA VAL A 20 -4.46 -23.09 7.23
C VAL A 20 -3.95 -23.31 5.80
N PRO A 21 -4.78 -23.12 4.74
CA PRO A 21 -4.33 -23.24 3.36
C PRO A 21 -3.07 -22.38 3.14
N THR A 22 -2.10 -22.85 2.35
CA THR A 22 -0.80 -22.18 2.12
C THR A 22 -0.91 -20.69 1.76
N ARG A 23 -1.96 -20.27 1.03
CA ARG A 23 -2.27 -18.85 0.75
C ARG A 23 -2.48 -18.01 2.01
N TRP A 24 -3.13 -18.58 3.01
CA TRP A 24 -3.42 -17.94 4.29
C TRP A 24 -2.18 -17.96 5.21
N SER A 25 -1.32 -18.98 5.10
CA SER A 25 -0.04 -19.01 5.79
C SER A 25 0.89 -17.88 5.32
N ILE A 26 0.91 -17.56 4.02
CA ILE A 26 1.70 -16.45 3.47
C ILE A 26 1.20 -15.11 4.00
N THR A 27 -0.10 -14.86 3.93
CA THR A 27 -0.69 -13.62 4.46
C THR A 27 -0.46 -13.48 5.98
N ALA A 28 -0.54 -14.57 6.75
CA ALA A 28 -0.27 -14.53 8.18
C ALA A 28 1.18 -14.14 8.49
N VAL A 29 2.15 -14.71 7.76
CA VAL A 29 3.56 -14.35 7.91
C VAL A 29 3.79 -12.88 7.52
N ASP A 30 3.25 -12.44 6.38
CA ASP A 30 3.38 -11.07 5.92
C ASP A 30 2.73 -10.08 6.91
N SER A 31 1.62 -10.47 7.54
CA SER A 31 0.96 -9.66 8.58
C SER A 31 1.83 -9.51 9.83
N ILE A 32 2.36 -10.60 10.38
CA ILE A 32 3.16 -10.60 11.62
C ILE A 32 4.46 -9.81 11.43
N ILE A 33 5.19 -10.10 10.34
CA ILE A 33 6.44 -9.38 10.03
C ILE A 33 6.14 -7.91 9.75
N GLY A 34 5.09 -7.64 8.96
CA GLY A 34 4.69 -6.28 8.62
C GLY A 34 4.28 -5.45 9.84
N GLU A 35 3.62 -6.06 10.84
CA GLU A 35 3.25 -5.41 12.09
C GLU A 35 4.48 -5.09 12.95
N THR A 36 5.41 -6.03 13.06
CA THR A 36 6.69 -5.80 13.79
C THR A 36 7.47 -4.64 13.17
N LEU A 37 7.59 -4.63 11.84
CA LEU A 37 8.28 -3.55 11.12
C LEU A 37 7.53 -2.22 11.23
N MET A 38 6.20 -2.23 11.20
CA MET A 38 5.35 -1.06 11.38
C MET A 38 5.60 -0.40 12.74
N GLU A 39 5.64 -1.16 13.83
CA GLU A 39 5.90 -0.61 15.16
C GLU A 39 7.28 0.04 15.26
N ASN A 40 8.30 -0.55 14.62
CA ASN A 40 9.61 0.09 14.50
C ASN A 40 9.52 1.40 13.68
N THR A 41 8.83 1.37 12.53
CA THR A 41 8.67 2.53 11.65
C THR A 41 8.10 3.74 12.40
N LYS A 42 7.11 3.52 13.27
CA LYS A 42 6.45 4.59 14.05
C LYS A 42 7.41 5.33 14.99
N SER A 43 8.53 4.72 15.36
CA SER A 43 9.54 5.33 16.23
C SER A 43 10.57 6.20 15.49
N PHE A 44 10.62 6.13 14.16
CA PHE A 44 11.59 6.86 13.35
C PHE A 44 11.18 8.31 13.07
N PRO A 45 12.15 9.20 12.80
CA PRO A 45 11.84 10.56 12.37
C PRO A 45 11.07 10.57 11.04
N LEU A 46 10.21 11.57 10.86
CA LEU A 46 9.43 11.75 9.65
C LEU A 46 10.32 11.98 8.43
N LEU A 47 9.81 11.59 7.26
CA LEU A 47 10.28 12.16 5.99
C LEU A 47 10.00 13.67 5.98
N ASN A 48 10.83 14.39 5.24
CA ASN A 48 10.78 15.84 5.09
C ASN A 48 10.30 16.26 3.69
N GLU A 49 10.00 15.31 2.81
CA GLU A 49 9.50 15.56 1.45
C GLU A 49 8.42 14.56 1.04
N PHE A 50 7.66 14.91 0.01
CA PHE A 50 6.79 13.97 -0.70
C PHE A 50 7.65 13.16 -1.67
N ARG A 51 7.40 11.85 -1.75
CA ARG A 51 8.08 10.95 -2.68
C ARG A 51 7.07 10.16 -3.48
N VAL A 52 7.28 10.10 -4.79
CA VAL A 52 6.47 9.29 -5.70
C VAL A 52 7.38 8.25 -6.36
N TYR A 53 7.08 6.99 -6.10
CA TYR A 53 7.68 5.85 -6.77
C TYR A 53 6.73 5.35 -7.85
N PHE A 54 7.29 4.90 -8.97
CA PHE A 54 6.53 4.39 -10.10
C PHE A 54 7.05 3.04 -10.58
N HIS A 55 6.14 2.14 -10.90
CA HIS A 55 6.48 0.87 -11.53
C HIS A 55 5.35 0.41 -12.45
N ASN A 56 5.69 -0.02 -13.67
CA ASN A 56 4.73 -0.61 -14.59
C ASN A 56 5.21 -2.01 -14.98
N GLN A 57 4.36 -3.01 -14.74
CA GLN A 57 4.69 -4.41 -15.04
C GLN A 57 3.43 -5.22 -15.27
N TYR A 58 3.44 -6.09 -16.29
CA TYR A 58 2.31 -6.95 -16.67
C TYR A 58 0.99 -6.16 -16.82
N ASP A 59 1.05 -4.96 -17.40
CA ASP A 59 -0.09 -4.07 -17.54
C ASP A 59 -0.73 -3.64 -16.20
N ASN A 60 0.08 -3.69 -15.13
CA ASN A 60 -0.26 -3.10 -13.84
C ASN A 60 0.60 -1.88 -13.60
N ARG A 61 -0.07 -0.75 -13.41
CA ARG A 61 0.57 0.50 -13.07
C ARG A 61 0.53 0.68 -11.56
N TRP A 62 1.70 0.83 -10.96
CA TRP A 62 1.89 1.00 -9.53
C TRP A 62 2.47 2.37 -9.25
N VAL A 63 1.84 3.07 -8.33
CA VAL A 63 2.32 4.33 -7.80
C VAL A 63 2.36 4.21 -6.28
N ILE A 64 3.49 4.52 -5.67
CA ILE A 64 3.60 4.61 -4.21
C ILE A 64 3.91 6.05 -3.84
N LEU A 65 2.95 6.68 -3.17
CA LEU A 65 3.09 8.01 -2.60
C LEU A 65 3.53 7.87 -1.14
N MET A 66 4.66 8.48 -0.77
CA MET A 66 5.06 8.71 0.61
C MET A 66 4.93 10.19 0.95
N MET A 67 4.36 10.49 2.11
CA MET A 67 4.08 11.84 2.59
C MET A 67 4.80 12.10 3.93
N PRO A 68 5.22 13.36 4.18
CA PRO A 68 5.94 13.75 5.40
C PRO A 68 5.00 13.86 6.63
N THR A 69 4.36 12.74 6.99
CA THR A 69 3.42 12.64 8.11
C THR A 69 3.75 11.44 8.99
N GLU A 70 3.11 11.36 10.16
CA GLU A 70 3.07 10.14 10.96
C GLU A 70 2.65 8.93 10.13
N TRP A 71 3.05 7.75 10.60
CA TRP A 71 2.78 6.51 9.91
C TRP A 71 1.28 6.30 9.74
N LYS A 72 0.89 6.13 8.49
CA LYS A 72 -0.44 5.75 8.03
C LYS A 72 -0.28 5.02 6.72
N TYR A 73 -1.12 4.04 6.43
CA TYR A 73 -0.95 3.19 5.25
C TYR A 73 -2.29 2.90 4.56
N GLU A 74 -2.32 3.02 3.24
CA GLU A 74 -3.48 2.72 2.41
C GLU A 74 -3.06 2.01 1.13
N LEU A 75 -3.85 1.01 0.74
CA LEU A 75 -3.80 0.41 -0.59
C LEU A 75 -5.12 0.70 -1.29
N ILE A 76 -5.04 1.23 -2.51
CA ILE A 76 -6.17 1.47 -3.40
C ILE A 76 -5.94 0.69 -4.69
N GLU A 77 -6.85 -0.21 -5.02
CA GLU A 77 -6.81 -0.98 -6.26
C GLU A 77 -7.96 -0.58 -7.18
N ALA A 78 -7.61 -0.21 -8.41
CA ALA A 78 -8.55 0.04 -9.49
C ALA A 78 -8.50 -1.12 -10.50
N TRP A 79 -9.63 -1.79 -10.69
CA TRP A 79 -9.78 -2.92 -11.60
C TRP A 79 -10.60 -2.53 -12.83
N TYR A 80 -9.94 -2.49 -13.98
CA TYR A 80 -10.57 -2.17 -15.25
C TYR A 80 -11.58 -3.23 -15.70
N PRO A 81 -12.60 -2.88 -16.49
CA PRO A 81 -13.47 -3.85 -17.17
C PRO A 81 -12.68 -4.95 -17.87
N LYS A 82 -13.23 -6.17 -17.91
CA LYS A 82 -12.61 -7.35 -18.56
C LYS A 82 -11.31 -7.83 -17.91
N THR A 83 -10.97 -7.35 -16.72
CA THR A 83 -9.90 -7.95 -15.89
C THR A 83 -10.45 -9.10 -15.06
N THR A 84 -9.59 -9.97 -14.54
CA THR A 84 -9.98 -11.13 -13.70
C THR A 84 -10.80 -10.73 -12.46
N TRP A 85 -10.64 -9.50 -11.97
CA TRP A 85 -11.33 -8.97 -10.77
C TRP A 85 -12.54 -8.09 -11.13
N ASN A 86 -12.75 -7.79 -12.42
CA ASN A 86 -13.92 -7.09 -12.92
C ASN A 86 -14.36 -7.64 -14.31
N PRO A 87 -14.60 -8.95 -14.42
CA PRO A 87 -14.80 -9.61 -15.73
C PRO A 87 -16.08 -9.16 -16.44
N TYR A 88 -17.12 -8.84 -15.68
CA TYR A 88 -18.44 -8.44 -16.18
C TYR A 88 -18.78 -6.97 -15.97
N GLY A 89 -17.88 -6.17 -15.38
CA GLY A 89 -18.17 -4.76 -15.10
C GLY A 89 -18.07 -3.89 -16.34
N ARG A 90 -19.02 -2.95 -16.48
CA ARG A 90 -19.00 -1.93 -17.53
C ARG A 90 -18.18 -0.68 -17.15
N LYS A 91 -17.81 -0.55 -15.88
CA LYS A 91 -17.04 0.57 -15.31
C LYS A 91 -15.90 0.04 -14.44
N ILE A 92 -14.83 0.82 -14.31
CA ILE A 92 -13.71 0.52 -13.41
C ILE A 92 -14.23 0.46 -11.97
N ARG A 93 -13.89 -0.60 -11.22
CA ARG A 93 -14.19 -0.71 -9.78
C ARG A 93 -12.97 -0.33 -8.98
N MET A 94 -13.14 0.50 -7.95
CA MET A 94 -12.08 0.88 -7.04
C MET A 94 -12.41 0.38 -5.64
N PHE A 95 -11.42 -0.22 -4.99
CA PHE A 95 -11.50 -0.64 -3.59
C PHE A 95 -10.31 -0.07 -2.86
N ASN A 96 -10.53 0.36 -1.62
CA ASN A 96 -9.46 0.77 -0.73
C ASN A 96 -9.55 0.03 0.61
N SER A 97 -8.39 -0.21 1.20
CA SER A 97 -8.25 -0.56 2.61
C SER A 97 -7.15 0.33 3.15
N TYR A 98 -7.38 0.91 4.33
CA TYR A 98 -6.46 1.86 4.95
C TYR A 98 -6.35 1.64 6.46
N GLU A 99 -5.30 2.22 7.04
CA GLU A 99 -5.11 2.31 8.47
C GLU A 99 -4.37 3.59 8.84
N PHE A 100 -4.88 4.28 9.86
CA PHE A 100 -4.20 5.41 10.47
C PHE A 100 -3.17 4.92 11.48
N TYR A 101 -2.55 5.84 12.22
CA TYR A 101 -1.47 5.56 13.17
C TYR A 101 -1.75 4.41 14.16
N LYS A 102 -2.99 4.25 14.60
CA LYS A 102 -3.40 3.18 15.54
C LYS A 102 -3.45 1.78 14.92
N GLY A 103 -3.35 1.67 13.59
CA GLY A 103 -3.47 0.42 12.85
C GLY A 103 -4.90 -0.12 12.75
N ARG A 104 -5.06 -1.31 12.14
CA ARG A 104 -6.36 -2.01 12.02
C ARG A 104 -6.57 -3.06 13.10
N LYS A 105 -7.83 -3.22 13.53
CA LYS A 105 -8.30 -4.35 14.35
C LYS A 105 -9.02 -5.42 13.55
N THR A 106 -9.47 -5.08 12.34
CA THR A 106 -10.22 -5.96 11.43
C THR A 106 -9.40 -6.28 10.19
N TYR A 107 -9.64 -7.45 9.62
CA TYR A 107 -8.99 -7.88 8.39
C TYR A 107 -9.28 -6.91 7.24
N ALA A 108 -8.30 -6.63 6.39
CA ALA A 108 -8.44 -5.71 5.27
C ALA A 108 -9.43 -6.24 4.21
N GLU A 109 -10.31 -5.37 3.71
CA GLU A 109 -11.34 -5.71 2.73
C GLU A 109 -10.73 -6.20 1.40
N ILE A 110 -9.62 -5.58 0.98
CA ILE A 110 -8.82 -6.00 -0.20
C ILE A 110 -8.13 -7.37 0.03
N GLY A 111 -7.95 -7.77 1.29
CA GLY A 111 -7.35 -9.04 1.66
C GLY A 111 -5.83 -9.05 1.54
N GLY A 112 -5.26 -10.17 1.07
CA GLY A 112 -3.82 -10.44 1.18
C GLY A 112 -2.91 -9.44 0.48
N CYS A 113 -3.36 -8.81 -0.61
CA CYS A 113 -2.61 -7.78 -1.32
C CYS A 113 -2.26 -6.58 -0.43
N TYR A 114 -3.18 -6.22 0.48
CA TYR A 114 -2.98 -5.15 1.45
C TYR A 114 -1.76 -5.40 2.33
N TYR A 115 -1.69 -6.59 2.94
CA TYR A 115 -0.60 -6.97 3.86
C TYR A 115 0.73 -7.14 3.14
N ALA A 116 0.71 -7.67 1.92
CA ALA A 116 1.89 -7.81 1.07
C ALA A 116 2.52 -6.46 0.72
N ALA A 117 1.73 -5.50 0.26
CA ALA A 117 2.21 -4.15 -0.03
C ALA A 117 2.64 -3.41 1.25
N ARG A 118 1.91 -3.59 2.36
CA ARG A 118 2.26 -3.00 3.67
C ARG A 118 3.62 -3.48 4.17
N LEU A 119 3.90 -4.77 4.01
CA LEU A 119 5.19 -5.35 4.36
C LEU A 119 6.31 -4.68 3.55
N ALA A 120 6.19 -4.64 2.22
CA ALA A 120 7.18 -4.04 1.34
C ALA A 120 7.46 -2.55 1.67
N VAL A 121 6.41 -1.79 1.97
CA VAL A 121 6.53 -0.39 2.39
C VAL A 121 7.31 -0.26 3.71
N ASN A 122 6.96 -1.08 4.71
CA ASN A 122 7.64 -1.00 6.01
C ASN A 122 9.08 -1.51 5.96
N GLU A 123 9.40 -2.47 5.08
CA GLU A 123 10.79 -2.87 4.80
C GLU A 123 11.63 -1.67 4.33
N LYS A 124 11.11 -0.89 3.37
CA LYS A 124 11.78 0.32 2.84
C LYS A 124 11.97 1.38 3.93
N LEU A 125 10.91 1.69 4.68
CA LEU A 125 10.94 2.70 5.74
C LEU A 125 11.88 2.31 6.89
N ASN A 126 11.93 1.02 7.26
CA ASN A 126 12.89 0.52 8.25
C ASN A 126 14.34 0.63 7.76
N MET A 127 14.60 0.26 6.50
CA MET A 127 15.92 0.36 5.90
C MET A 127 16.44 1.81 5.91
N GLU A 128 15.58 2.78 5.63
CA GLU A 128 15.94 4.20 5.65
C GLU A 128 15.89 4.83 7.04
N LYS A 129 15.35 4.11 8.04
CA LYS A 129 15.05 4.61 9.39
C LYS A 129 14.25 5.92 9.32
N ARG A 130 13.13 5.87 8.60
CA ARG A 130 12.21 6.99 8.39
C ARG A 130 10.77 6.56 8.59
N GLN A 131 9.92 7.52 8.91
CA GLN A 131 8.47 7.38 9.04
C GLN A 131 7.76 8.21 7.97
N ALA A 132 6.66 7.69 7.41
CA ALA A 132 5.86 8.40 6.43
C ALA A 132 4.42 7.90 6.42
N GLY A 133 3.49 8.75 5.98
CA GLY A 133 2.18 8.31 5.50
C GLY A 133 2.31 7.77 4.08
N VAL A 134 1.76 6.59 3.79
CA VAL A 134 1.97 5.91 2.51
C VAL A 134 0.66 5.50 1.86
N VAL A 135 0.52 5.82 0.57
CA VAL A 135 -0.61 5.42 -0.26
C VAL A 135 -0.09 4.67 -1.48
N VAL A 136 -0.42 3.39 -1.57
CA VAL A 136 -0.13 2.53 -2.72
C VAL A 136 -1.35 2.54 -3.63
N MET A 137 -1.18 2.99 -4.86
CA MET A 137 -2.20 3.02 -5.89
C MET A 137 -1.84 2.01 -6.98
N ARG A 138 -2.82 1.21 -7.39
CA ARG A 138 -2.66 0.21 -8.44
C ARG A 138 -3.76 0.33 -9.48
N GLU A 139 -3.38 0.48 -10.74
CA GLU A 139 -4.27 0.31 -11.89
C GLU A 139 -3.99 -1.05 -12.54
N ALA A 140 -4.94 -1.99 -12.40
CA ALA A 140 -4.90 -3.26 -13.10
C ALA A 140 -5.65 -3.13 -14.43
N HIS A 141 -4.92 -3.05 -15.54
CA HIS A 141 -5.48 -2.89 -16.88
C HIS A 141 -5.85 -4.23 -17.52
N PRO A 142 -6.67 -4.23 -18.60
CA PRO A 142 -7.18 -5.47 -19.21
C PRO A 142 -6.12 -6.42 -19.77
N GLY A 143 -4.91 -5.95 -20.09
CA GLY A 143 -3.80 -6.81 -20.50
C GLY A 143 -3.21 -7.65 -19.37
N TYR A 144 -3.64 -7.43 -18.11
CA TYR A 144 -3.29 -8.30 -17.00
C TYR A 144 -4.16 -9.56 -16.98
N ILE A 145 -3.75 -10.54 -17.79
CA ILE A 145 -4.50 -11.77 -18.05
C ILE A 145 -4.28 -12.84 -16.96
N LEU A 146 -3.18 -12.76 -16.19
CA LEU A 146 -2.80 -13.80 -15.22
C LEU A 146 -2.94 -13.32 -13.76
N PRO A 147 -3.74 -13.97 -12.91
CA PRO A 147 -3.80 -13.66 -11.49
C PRO A 147 -2.61 -14.25 -10.74
N VAL A 148 -1.45 -13.57 -10.83
CA VAL A 148 -0.19 -13.97 -10.16
C VAL A 148 -0.29 -13.87 -8.62
N GLY A 149 -1.38 -13.26 -8.11
CA GLY A 149 -1.75 -13.28 -6.69
C GLY A 149 -0.95 -12.32 -5.81
N VAL A 150 -1.03 -12.53 -4.50
CA VAL A 150 -0.45 -11.67 -3.44
C VAL A 150 1.05 -11.45 -3.60
N TRP A 151 1.77 -12.45 -4.12
CA TRP A 151 3.21 -12.35 -4.36
C TRP A 151 3.56 -11.26 -5.38
N ASN A 152 2.78 -11.13 -6.46
CA ASN A 152 3.03 -10.10 -7.47
C ASN A 152 2.90 -8.69 -6.91
N VAL A 153 1.92 -8.47 -6.03
CA VAL A 153 1.76 -7.19 -5.34
C VAL A 153 2.99 -6.90 -4.49
N ARG A 154 3.45 -7.87 -3.69
CA ARG A 154 4.63 -7.70 -2.84
C ARG A 154 5.87 -7.36 -3.65
N GLU A 155 6.15 -8.13 -4.69
CA GLU A 155 7.36 -7.93 -5.50
C GLU A 155 7.28 -6.68 -6.37
N SER A 156 6.15 -6.37 -7.02
CA SER A 156 6.04 -5.12 -7.79
C SER A 156 6.19 -3.88 -6.91
N VAL A 157 5.65 -3.90 -5.68
CA VAL A 157 5.86 -2.79 -4.72
C VAL A 157 7.32 -2.72 -4.27
N ARG A 158 7.98 -3.86 -3.97
CA ARG A 158 9.42 -3.87 -3.66
C ARG A 158 10.26 -3.33 -4.80
N GLU A 159 9.99 -3.77 -6.02
CA GLU A 159 10.69 -3.30 -7.22
C GLU A 159 10.47 -1.81 -7.46
N ALA A 160 9.27 -1.29 -7.21
CA ALA A 160 9.01 0.14 -7.26
C ALA A 160 9.85 0.91 -6.22
N LEU A 161 9.92 0.41 -4.98
CA LEU A 161 10.64 1.04 -3.87
C LEU A 161 12.17 0.89 -3.94
N ARG A 162 12.68 -0.02 -4.78
CA ARG A 162 14.11 -0.16 -5.09
C ARG A 162 14.60 0.86 -6.11
N LYS A 163 13.72 1.36 -6.97
CA LYS A 163 14.02 2.39 -7.97
C LYS A 163 14.06 3.78 -7.34
N ASP A 164 14.58 4.73 -8.10
CA ASP A 164 14.55 6.15 -7.73
C ASP A 164 13.11 6.66 -7.67
N TYR A 165 12.89 7.63 -6.78
CA TYR A 165 11.63 8.35 -6.64
C TYR A 165 11.73 9.77 -7.16
N THR A 166 10.59 10.32 -7.54
CA THR A 166 10.47 11.77 -7.79
C THR A 166 10.07 12.44 -6.48
N LYS A 167 10.79 13.51 -6.11
CA LYS A 167 10.55 14.28 -4.88
C LYS A 167 9.75 15.55 -5.17
N PHE A 168 8.93 15.96 -4.21
CA PHE A 168 8.16 17.21 -4.26
C PHE A 168 8.10 17.83 -2.86
N ASP A 169 7.94 19.16 -2.83
CA ASP A 169 7.84 19.90 -1.58
C ASP A 169 6.38 20.07 -1.13
N THR A 170 5.43 20.03 -2.08
CA THR A 170 4.01 20.24 -1.79
C THR A 170 3.12 19.08 -2.26
N LEU A 171 1.98 18.93 -1.58
CA LEU A 171 0.95 17.98 -2.00
C LEU A 171 0.39 18.34 -3.38
N ASP A 172 0.22 19.62 -3.70
CA ASP A 172 -0.37 20.07 -4.96
C ASP A 172 0.51 19.72 -6.18
N GLU A 173 1.83 19.92 -6.07
CA GLU A 173 2.80 19.47 -7.08
C GLU A 173 2.78 17.94 -7.24
N THR A 174 2.69 17.24 -6.11
CA THR A 174 2.64 15.78 -6.07
C THR A 174 1.40 15.27 -6.80
N LEU A 175 0.21 15.78 -6.47
CA LEU A 175 -1.06 15.41 -7.11
C LEU A 175 -1.05 15.74 -8.61
N SER A 176 -0.47 16.88 -8.99
CA SER A 176 -0.30 17.27 -10.40
C SER A 176 0.62 16.30 -11.15
N TYR A 177 1.66 15.78 -10.51
CA TYR A 177 2.49 14.71 -11.08
C TYR A 177 1.73 13.39 -11.20
N LEU A 178 0.99 13.00 -10.15
CA LEU A 178 0.18 11.77 -10.15
C LEU A 178 -0.87 11.75 -11.27
N SER A 179 -1.49 12.89 -11.56
CA SER A 179 -2.48 13.01 -12.65
C SER A 179 -1.92 12.67 -14.04
N ARG A 180 -0.59 12.80 -14.23
CA ARG A 180 0.09 12.46 -15.49
C ARG A 180 0.49 10.99 -15.56
N MET A 181 0.57 10.32 -14.41
CA MET A 181 1.03 8.93 -14.29
C MET A 181 -0.12 7.93 -14.24
N LEU A 182 -1.32 8.33 -13.82
CA LEU A 182 -2.50 7.48 -13.69
C LEU A 182 -3.47 7.75 -14.84
N ASP A 183 -4.09 6.71 -15.39
CA ASP A 183 -5.10 6.87 -16.44
C ASP A 183 -6.46 7.31 -15.86
N ILE A 184 -6.75 6.92 -14.62
CA ILE A 184 -7.94 7.36 -13.89
C ILE A 184 -7.72 8.77 -13.35
N PRO A 185 -8.67 9.71 -13.55
CA PRO A 185 -8.57 11.07 -13.02
C PRO A 185 -8.25 11.12 -11.53
N ILE A 186 -7.33 12.00 -11.15
CA ILE A 186 -6.78 12.09 -9.79
C ILE A 186 -7.87 12.38 -8.74
N GLU A 187 -8.91 13.11 -9.12
CA GLU A 187 -10.06 13.44 -8.27
C GLU A 187 -10.75 12.18 -7.76
N ARG A 188 -10.82 11.15 -8.60
CA ARG A 188 -11.43 9.87 -8.22
C ARG A 188 -10.57 9.13 -7.20
N TRP A 189 -9.25 9.19 -7.32
CA TRP A 189 -8.33 8.65 -6.31
C TRP A 189 -8.47 9.38 -4.98
N ILE A 190 -8.52 10.72 -5.01
CA ILE A 190 -8.72 11.55 -3.82
C ILE A 190 -10.05 11.21 -3.14
N GLN A 191 -11.14 11.10 -3.90
CA GLN A 191 -12.46 10.75 -3.35
C GLN A 191 -12.46 9.40 -2.62
N ASN A 192 -11.74 8.40 -3.15
CA ASN A 192 -11.66 7.07 -2.55
C ASN A 192 -10.63 7.01 -1.40
N SER A 193 -9.54 7.77 -1.45
CA SER A 193 -8.43 7.69 -0.50
C SER A 193 -8.79 8.31 0.86
N ALA A 194 -8.77 7.51 1.92
CA ALA A 194 -8.92 8.04 3.27
C ALA A 194 -7.71 8.88 3.69
N ILE A 195 -6.50 8.44 3.32
CA ILE A 195 -5.26 9.08 3.76
C ILE A 195 -4.99 10.39 3.03
N ILE A 196 -5.22 10.46 1.72
CA ILE A 196 -5.03 11.72 0.98
C ILE A 196 -6.02 12.77 1.48
N LYS A 197 -7.29 12.39 1.68
CA LYS A 197 -8.30 13.31 2.26
C LYS A 197 -7.87 13.81 3.64
N ASP A 198 -7.43 12.90 4.50
CA ASP A 198 -6.91 13.24 5.83
C ASP A 198 -5.74 14.24 5.72
N THR A 199 -4.75 14.00 4.86
CA THR A 199 -3.62 14.93 4.64
C THR A 199 -4.07 16.28 4.08
N ILE A 200 -5.08 16.33 3.20
CA ILE A 200 -5.65 17.59 2.68
C ILE A 200 -6.32 18.38 3.83
N HIS A 201 -7.10 17.71 4.68
CA HIS A 201 -7.79 18.35 5.80
C HIS A 201 -6.85 18.73 6.95
N GLN A 202 -5.76 17.99 7.14
CA GLN A 202 -4.79 18.16 8.23
C GLN A 202 -3.75 19.27 7.95
N ARG A 203 -3.85 20.06 6.86
CA ARG A 203 -2.96 21.23 6.62
C ARG A 203 -2.72 21.97 7.94
N ARG A 204 -1.46 21.94 8.38
CA ARG A 204 -1.09 22.21 9.78
C ARG A 204 -1.20 23.72 10.04
N LEU A 205 -1.40 24.12 11.30
CA LEU A 205 -1.32 25.54 11.71
C LEU A 205 -0.03 26.23 11.21
N GLU A 206 1.05 25.46 11.04
CA GLU A 206 2.35 25.91 10.52
C GLU A 206 2.28 26.40 9.06
N ASP A 207 1.38 25.85 8.24
CA ASP A 207 1.17 26.31 6.86
C ASP A 207 0.49 27.70 6.82
N PHE A 208 -0.27 28.04 7.87
CA PHE A 208 -0.86 29.37 8.06
C PHE A 208 0.13 30.38 8.65
N LEU A 209 1.14 29.94 9.40
CA LEU A 209 2.15 30.81 10.02
C LEU A 209 3.23 31.31 9.06
N LYS A 210 3.35 30.74 7.85
CA LYS A 210 4.24 31.25 6.78
C LYS A 210 3.67 32.45 6.00
N ILE A 211 2.48 32.93 6.35
CA ILE A 211 1.78 34.05 5.67
C ILE A 211 1.87 35.37 6.48
N CYS A 212 2.62 35.41 7.60
CA CYS A 212 2.82 36.62 8.40
C CYS A 212 4.22 37.22 8.23
#